data_AF-A0A7K6B3G1-F1
#
_entry.id   AF-A0A7K6B3G1-F1
#
_cell.length_a   1.000
_cell.length_b   1.000
_cell.length_c   1.000
_cell.angle_alpha   90.00
_cell.angle_beta   90.00
_cell.angle_gamma   90.00
#
_symmetry.space_group_name_H-M   'P 1'
#
loop_
_entity.id
_entity.type
_entity.pdbx_description
1 polymer ?
#
loop_
_entity_poly.entity_id
_entity_poly.type
_entity_poly.pdbx_seq_one_letter_code
_entity_poly.pdbx_strand_id
1 'polypeptide(L)'
;MDEIVAEYIRRTVLKIPRDEVLTVLQKWGFLSESQLQTINFHQVKDSISQDVVHLCEENSADIKQAAVLDIIYNHTYPNKKLWSVYQMQKTEEETECFNLVDFRKKFKRHLRSALKNVTVNFKEYEDNAIWIRIAWGTPFTKPNQYKTSYAVYHSQTPYVFISASVLKSNLPLLCQALVVASKYQGIRQMDLRGHCLDSLKDIVFKRYNQNFPTYCPRPLQERNVAPETDVRIVYEHINEKQRILRLNQEVFSDGPQPKLEFAQYKLETMFKSDPKMNVLDKDPFRCLVKFSSPNLLESLKSLAPAGMADAPLSPLLTCIPQKARNYFKIRDKNSSFPESLVIP
;
A
#
# COMPACT_ATOMS: atom_id res chain seq x y z
N MET A 1 -33.55 8.93 -10.42
CA MET A 1 -32.36 8.55 -9.61
C MET A 1 -32.58 9.00 -8.17
N ASP A 2 -32.00 8.33 -7.17
CA ASP A 2 -32.04 8.81 -5.77
C ASP A 2 -31.14 10.05 -5.62
N GLU A 3 -31.62 11.10 -4.93
CA GLU A 3 -30.89 12.36 -4.72
C GLU A 3 -29.51 12.12 -4.09
N ILE A 4 -29.40 11.13 -3.19
CA ILE A 4 -28.13 10.75 -2.56
C ILE A 4 -27.14 10.21 -3.59
N VAL A 5 -27.64 9.46 -4.58
CA VAL A 5 -26.82 8.90 -5.67
C VAL A 5 -26.38 10.02 -6.61
N ALA A 6 -27.27 10.95 -6.93
CA ALA A 6 -26.97 12.12 -7.77
C ALA A 6 -25.86 13.00 -7.16
N GLU A 7 -26.02 13.41 -5.89
CA GLU A 7 -25.01 14.22 -5.20
C GLU A 7 -23.68 13.46 -5.02
N TYR A 8 -23.73 12.14 -4.88
CA TYR A 8 -22.54 11.31 -4.80
C TYR A 8 -21.76 11.27 -6.13
N ILE A 9 -22.46 11.11 -7.26
CA ILE A 9 -21.87 11.18 -8.61
C ILE A 9 -21.27 12.58 -8.81
N ARG A 10 -22.05 13.63 -8.55
CA ARG A 10 -21.60 15.03 -8.67
C ARG A 10 -20.29 15.29 -7.94
N ARG A 11 -20.23 14.93 -6.65
CA ARG A 11 -19.01 15.10 -5.82
C ARG A 11 -17.84 14.26 -6.31
N THR A 12 -18.09 13.10 -6.90
CA THR A 12 -17.03 12.25 -7.45
C THR A 12 -16.42 12.92 -8.68
N VAL A 13 -17.25 13.43 -9.60
CA VAL A 13 -16.80 14.17 -10.78
C VAL A 13 -16.03 15.45 -10.38
N LEU A 14 -16.53 16.20 -9.40
CA LEU A 14 -15.86 17.41 -8.90
C LEU A 14 -14.46 17.15 -8.32
N LYS A 15 -14.14 15.92 -7.90
CA LYS A 15 -12.81 15.55 -7.39
C LYS A 15 -11.79 15.21 -8.48
N ILE A 16 -12.24 15.02 -9.71
CA ILE A 16 -11.39 14.68 -10.87
C ILE A 16 -10.82 16.00 -11.41
N PRO A 17 -9.51 16.09 -11.75
CA PRO A 17 -8.96 17.21 -12.50
C PRO A 17 -9.77 17.43 -13.80
N ARG A 18 -10.06 18.68 -14.16
CA ARG A 18 -10.94 19.01 -15.31
C ARG A 18 -10.51 18.29 -16.58
N ASP A 19 -9.21 18.34 -16.87
CA ASP A 19 -8.63 17.83 -18.11
C ASP A 19 -8.65 16.29 -18.18
N GLU A 20 -8.97 15.60 -17.07
CA GLU A 20 -9.08 14.15 -16.98
C GLU A 20 -10.54 13.66 -16.81
N VAL A 21 -11.53 14.56 -16.72
CA VAL A 21 -12.94 14.16 -16.53
C VAL A 21 -13.41 13.28 -17.68
N LEU A 22 -13.16 13.69 -18.92
CA LEU A 22 -13.57 12.95 -20.11
C LEU A 22 -12.97 11.53 -20.12
N THR A 23 -11.68 11.38 -19.81
CA THR A 23 -11.02 10.07 -19.84
C THR A 23 -11.54 9.14 -18.75
N VAL A 24 -11.87 9.66 -17.56
CA VAL A 24 -12.50 8.86 -16.50
C VAL A 24 -13.92 8.44 -16.87
N LEU A 25 -14.72 9.33 -17.48
CA LEU A 25 -16.09 9.00 -17.91
C LEU A 25 -16.10 7.98 -19.06
N GLN A 26 -15.15 8.08 -20.00
CA GLN A 26 -14.96 7.07 -21.04
C GLN A 26 -14.61 5.70 -20.44
N LYS A 27 -13.69 5.65 -19.47
CA LYS A 27 -13.36 4.40 -18.74
C LYS A 27 -14.55 3.85 -17.94
N TRP A 28 -15.46 4.72 -17.50
CA TRP A 28 -16.67 4.30 -16.81
C TRP A 28 -17.63 3.55 -17.72
N GLY A 29 -17.75 3.97 -18.99
CA GLY A 29 -18.52 3.26 -20.01
C GLY A 29 -20.02 3.15 -19.73
N PHE A 30 -20.54 3.97 -18.79
CA PHE A 30 -21.96 4.03 -18.47
C PHE A 30 -22.71 5.05 -19.35
N LEU A 31 -22.04 6.13 -19.73
CA LEU A 31 -22.55 7.11 -20.69
C LEU A 31 -22.06 6.75 -22.09
N SER A 32 -22.91 6.85 -23.10
CA SER A 32 -22.52 6.58 -24.48
C SER A 32 -21.56 7.65 -25.01
N GLU A 33 -20.79 7.34 -26.04
CA GLU A 33 -19.91 8.34 -26.68
C GLU A 33 -20.69 9.55 -27.21
N SER A 34 -21.90 9.33 -27.73
CA SER A 34 -22.79 10.40 -28.17
C SER A 34 -23.23 11.31 -27.03
N GLN A 35 -23.55 10.75 -25.85
CA GLN A 35 -23.88 11.52 -24.65
C GLN A 35 -22.67 12.26 -24.08
N LEU A 36 -21.46 11.72 -24.24
CA LEU A 36 -20.25 12.43 -23.82
C LEU A 36 -19.93 13.62 -24.73
N GLN A 37 -20.26 13.55 -26.02
CA GLN A 37 -20.06 14.64 -26.96
C GLN A 37 -20.99 15.85 -26.73
N THR A 38 -22.14 15.66 -26.08
CA THR A 38 -23.05 16.76 -25.76
C THR A 38 -22.57 17.61 -24.59
N ILE A 39 -21.69 17.08 -23.74
CA ILE A 39 -21.16 17.80 -22.57
C ILE A 39 -20.06 18.77 -23.03
N ASN A 40 -20.21 20.04 -22.64
CA ASN A 40 -19.18 21.04 -22.91
C ASN A 40 -18.09 21.05 -21.81
N PHE A 41 -17.02 20.31 -22.04
CA PHE A 41 -15.89 20.21 -21.09
C PHE A 41 -15.05 21.49 -20.92
N HIS A 42 -15.31 22.55 -21.70
CA HIS A 42 -14.65 23.85 -21.53
C HIS A 42 -15.30 24.73 -20.45
N GLN A 43 -16.45 24.32 -19.92
CA GLN A 43 -17.16 25.05 -18.87
C GLN A 43 -16.54 24.86 -17.48
N VAL A 44 -17.11 25.56 -16.50
CA VAL A 44 -16.77 25.36 -15.09
C VAL A 44 -17.14 23.94 -14.65
N LYS A 45 -16.32 23.36 -13.76
CA LYS A 45 -16.48 21.97 -13.30
C LYS A 45 -17.84 21.67 -12.68
N ASP A 46 -18.47 22.67 -12.08
CA ASP A 46 -19.80 22.49 -11.46
C ASP A 46 -20.87 22.24 -12.52
N SER A 47 -20.87 23.01 -13.62
CA SER A 47 -21.74 22.78 -14.78
C SER A 47 -21.49 21.42 -15.42
N ILE A 48 -20.22 21.04 -15.64
CA ILE A 48 -19.88 19.70 -16.15
C ILE A 48 -20.44 18.61 -15.23
N SER A 49 -20.32 18.78 -13.91
CA SER A 49 -20.83 17.80 -12.95
C SER A 49 -22.37 17.73 -12.93
N GLN A 50 -23.06 18.83 -13.20
CA GLN A 50 -24.53 18.88 -13.34
C GLN A 50 -24.98 18.19 -14.63
N ASP A 51 -24.32 18.46 -15.75
CA ASP A 51 -24.61 17.81 -17.04
C ASP A 51 -24.44 16.29 -16.95
N VAL A 52 -23.36 15.83 -16.31
CA VAL A 52 -23.13 14.40 -16.05
C VAL A 52 -24.26 13.81 -15.19
N VAL A 53 -24.71 14.51 -14.15
CA VAL A 53 -25.82 14.06 -13.32
C VAL A 53 -27.12 13.97 -14.12
N HIS A 54 -27.44 14.97 -14.95
CA HIS A 54 -28.63 14.96 -15.80
C HIS A 54 -28.64 13.73 -16.74
N LEU A 55 -27.53 13.46 -17.41
CA LEU A 55 -27.39 12.26 -18.26
C LEU A 55 -27.49 10.96 -17.45
N CYS A 56 -27.02 10.95 -16.20
CA CYS A 56 -27.19 9.81 -15.31
C CYS A 56 -28.64 9.63 -14.83
N GLU A 57 -29.42 10.71 -14.73
CA GLU A 57 -30.85 10.66 -14.43
C GLU A 57 -31.64 10.05 -15.58
N GLU A 58 -31.37 10.50 -16.81
CA GLU A 58 -31.94 9.95 -18.04
C GLU A 58 -31.66 8.44 -18.16
N ASN A 59 -30.42 8.04 -17.92
CA ASN A 59 -30.00 6.64 -17.97
C ASN A 59 -30.36 5.83 -16.70
N SER A 60 -31.09 6.43 -15.75
CA SER A 60 -31.54 5.78 -14.51
C SER A 60 -30.41 5.13 -13.69
N ALA A 61 -29.33 5.87 -13.45
CA ALA A 61 -28.18 5.39 -12.70
C ALA A 61 -28.54 4.96 -11.27
N ASP A 62 -28.00 3.79 -10.86
CA ASP A 62 -28.14 3.26 -9.52
C ASP A 62 -26.87 3.45 -8.68
N ILE A 63 -26.94 3.08 -7.39
CA ILE A 63 -25.78 3.15 -6.50
C ILE A 63 -24.63 2.23 -6.94
N LYS A 64 -24.88 1.17 -7.71
CA LYS A 64 -23.82 0.29 -8.22
C LYS A 64 -23.02 1.02 -9.28
N GLN A 65 -23.68 1.72 -10.20
CA GLN A 65 -23.03 2.53 -11.23
C GLN A 65 -22.17 3.63 -10.61
N ALA A 66 -22.73 4.35 -9.63
CA ALA A 66 -21.99 5.37 -8.90
C ALA A 66 -20.79 4.80 -8.12
N ALA A 67 -20.91 3.59 -7.57
CA ALA A 67 -19.81 2.92 -6.90
C ALA A 67 -18.72 2.43 -7.87
N VAL A 68 -19.07 2.06 -9.12
CA VAL A 68 -18.09 1.72 -10.17
C VAL A 68 -17.30 2.97 -10.57
N LEU A 69 -17.96 4.13 -10.72
CA LEU A 69 -17.28 5.41 -10.96
C LEU A 69 -16.27 5.73 -9.84
N ASP A 70 -16.64 5.53 -8.57
CA ASP A 70 -15.73 5.72 -7.43
C ASP A 70 -14.56 4.72 -7.45
N ILE A 71 -14.77 3.46 -7.86
CA ILE A 71 -13.67 2.50 -8.05
C ILE A 71 -12.70 3.01 -9.13
N ILE A 72 -13.21 3.46 -10.28
CA ILE A 72 -12.38 3.96 -11.38
C ILE A 72 -11.61 5.20 -10.95
N TYR A 73 -12.24 6.11 -10.21
CA TYR A 73 -11.56 7.26 -9.62
C TYR A 73 -10.37 6.84 -8.73
N ASN A 74 -10.59 5.90 -7.80
CA ASN A 74 -9.52 5.45 -6.90
C ASN A 74 -8.46 4.59 -7.63
N HIS A 75 -8.82 3.92 -8.73
CA HIS A 75 -7.89 3.21 -9.59
C HIS A 75 -7.00 4.16 -10.41
N THR A 76 -7.55 5.28 -10.91
CA THR A 76 -6.79 6.31 -11.63
C THR A 76 -5.89 7.13 -10.68
N TYR A 77 -6.30 7.34 -9.43
CA TYR A 77 -5.53 8.07 -8.43
C TYR A 77 -5.21 7.22 -7.19
N PRO A 78 -4.46 6.10 -7.33
CA PRO A 78 -4.25 5.15 -6.24
C PRO A 78 -3.43 5.75 -5.08
N ASN A 79 -2.59 6.74 -5.37
CA ASN A 79 -1.69 7.40 -4.41
C ASN A 79 -2.44 8.24 -3.35
N LYS A 80 -3.74 8.52 -3.54
CA LYS A 80 -4.54 9.28 -2.55
C LYS A 80 -4.86 8.49 -1.29
N LYS A 81 -4.71 7.17 -1.32
CA LYS A 81 -5.04 6.28 -0.20
C LYS A 81 -3.77 5.65 0.36
N LEU A 82 -3.75 5.46 1.68
CA LEU A 82 -2.72 4.65 2.31
C LEU A 82 -3.15 3.18 2.24
N TRP A 83 -2.34 2.38 1.56
CA TRP A 83 -2.55 0.95 1.41
C TRP A 83 -1.73 0.19 2.45
N SER A 84 -2.31 -0.89 2.97
CA SER A 84 -1.63 -1.86 3.82
C SER A 84 -1.63 -3.22 3.15
N VAL A 85 -0.51 -3.92 3.19
CA VAL A 85 -0.36 -5.24 2.58
C VAL A 85 -0.76 -6.32 3.57
N TYR A 86 -1.51 -7.31 3.09
CA TYR A 86 -1.89 -8.51 3.81
C TYR A 86 -1.46 -9.74 3.01
N GLN A 87 -1.02 -10.77 3.72
CA GLN A 87 -0.68 -12.07 3.16
C GLN A 87 -1.66 -13.11 3.68
N MET A 88 -2.28 -13.83 2.76
CA MET A 88 -3.14 -14.97 3.07
C MET A 88 -2.31 -16.25 3.11
N GLN A 89 -2.64 -17.16 4.03
CA GLN A 89 -1.94 -18.42 4.23
C GLN A 89 -2.78 -19.58 3.66
N LYS A 90 -2.21 -20.31 2.71
CA LYS A 90 -2.78 -21.58 2.21
C LYS A 90 -2.18 -22.73 3.02
N THR A 91 -2.99 -23.75 3.27
CA THR A 91 -2.48 -25.10 3.53
C THR A 91 -2.03 -25.72 2.22
N GLU A 92 -0.98 -26.53 2.25
CA GLU A 92 -0.25 -27.01 1.06
C GLU A 92 -1.05 -27.98 0.16
N GLU A 93 -2.29 -28.29 0.51
CA GLU A 93 -3.13 -29.25 -0.19
C GLU A 93 -4.40 -28.57 -0.67
N GLU A 94 -4.35 -28.10 -1.92
CA GLU A 94 -5.43 -28.09 -2.91
C GLU A 94 -5.23 -26.91 -3.89
N THR A 95 -4.80 -27.24 -5.11
CA THR A 95 -4.78 -26.29 -6.22
C THR A 95 -6.21 -26.18 -6.76
N GLU A 96 -7.11 -25.61 -5.98
CA GLU A 96 -8.45 -25.33 -6.47
C GLU A 96 -8.43 -24.19 -7.49
N CYS A 97 -9.15 -24.41 -8.59
CA CYS A 97 -9.36 -23.39 -9.61
C CYS A 97 -10.15 -22.23 -9.01
N PHE A 98 -9.57 -21.02 -9.04
CA PHE A 98 -10.23 -19.82 -8.54
C PHE A 98 -11.37 -19.41 -9.48
N ASN A 99 -12.62 -19.56 -9.03
CA ASN A 99 -13.79 -19.04 -9.73
C ASN A 99 -14.20 -17.68 -9.16
N LEU A 100 -14.13 -16.65 -10.00
CA LEU A 100 -14.47 -15.28 -9.61
C LEU A 100 -15.95 -15.09 -9.26
N VAL A 101 -16.85 -15.77 -9.96
CA VAL A 101 -18.30 -15.67 -9.73
C VAL A 101 -18.64 -16.23 -8.36
N ASP A 102 -18.06 -17.38 -8.02
CA ASP A 102 -18.22 -18.01 -6.71
C ASP A 102 -17.59 -17.17 -5.61
N PHE A 103 -16.38 -16.64 -5.84
CA PHE A 103 -15.72 -15.73 -4.91
C PHE A 103 -16.63 -14.53 -4.58
N ARG A 104 -17.15 -13.84 -5.61
CA ARG A 104 -18.07 -12.69 -5.43
C ARG A 104 -19.31 -13.07 -4.64
N LYS A 105 -19.91 -14.23 -4.93
CA LYS A 105 -21.13 -14.71 -4.25
C LYS A 105 -20.85 -15.03 -2.79
N LYS A 106 -19.78 -15.79 -2.50
CA LYS A 106 -19.35 -16.15 -1.13
C LYS A 106 -18.98 -14.92 -0.32
N PHE A 107 -18.20 -14.01 -0.89
CA PHE A 107 -17.80 -12.76 -0.25
C PHE A 107 -19.01 -11.89 0.12
N LYS A 108 -19.92 -11.64 -0.84
CA LYS A 108 -21.14 -10.86 -0.58
C LYS A 108 -22.03 -11.53 0.46
N ARG A 109 -22.18 -12.85 0.41
CA ARG A 109 -23.00 -13.62 1.35
C ARG A 109 -22.46 -13.50 2.78
N HIS A 110 -21.15 -13.66 2.96
CA HIS A 110 -20.51 -13.60 4.29
C HIS A 110 -20.63 -12.21 4.92
N LEU A 111 -20.38 -11.15 4.14
CA LEU A 111 -20.54 -9.78 4.67
C LEU A 111 -21.99 -9.44 5.00
N ARG A 112 -22.95 -9.89 4.19
CA ARG A 112 -24.38 -9.65 4.43
C ARG A 112 -24.95 -10.46 5.60
N SER A 113 -24.39 -11.64 5.89
CA SER A 113 -24.78 -12.40 7.09
C SER A 113 -24.32 -11.72 8.37
N ALA A 114 -23.17 -11.03 8.35
CA ALA A 114 -22.67 -10.29 9.51
C ALA A 114 -23.29 -8.88 9.63
N LEU A 115 -23.53 -8.19 8.50
CA LEU A 115 -24.06 -6.82 8.47
C LEU A 115 -25.19 -6.69 7.46
N LYS A 116 -26.40 -6.35 7.95
CA LYS A 116 -27.59 -6.16 7.11
C LYS A 116 -27.41 -5.03 6.09
N ASN A 117 -26.77 -3.93 6.51
CA ASN A 117 -26.56 -2.74 5.69
C ASN A 117 -25.10 -2.66 5.21
N VAL A 118 -24.79 -3.31 4.09
CA VAL A 118 -23.46 -3.23 3.45
C VAL A 118 -23.60 -3.17 1.92
N THR A 119 -22.85 -2.27 1.28
CA THR A 119 -22.78 -2.18 -0.19
C THR A 119 -21.42 -2.68 -0.65
N VAL A 120 -21.38 -3.73 -1.46
CA VAL A 120 -20.16 -4.33 -1.99
C VAL A 120 -20.20 -4.32 -3.52
N ASN A 121 -19.21 -3.69 -4.13
CA ASN A 121 -19.06 -3.62 -5.59
C ASN A 121 -17.67 -4.12 -6.01
N PHE A 122 -17.61 -4.68 -7.21
CA PHE A 122 -16.43 -5.32 -7.76
C PHE A 122 -16.15 -4.73 -9.15
N LYS A 123 -14.88 -4.53 -9.48
CA LYS A 123 -14.41 -4.23 -10.84
C LYS A 123 -13.17 -5.06 -11.12
N GLU A 124 -13.14 -5.70 -12.28
CA GLU A 124 -11.99 -6.46 -12.79
C GLU A 124 -11.12 -5.56 -13.66
N TYR A 125 -9.81 -5.81 -13.63
CA TYR A 125 -8.82 -5.21 -14.50
C TYR A 125 -7.96 -6.31 -15.14
N GLU A 126 -7.26 -5.96 -16.22
CA GLU A 126 -6.53 -6.91 -17.09
C GLU A 126 -5.41 -7.68 -16.38
N ASP A 127 -4.88 -7.16 -15.26
CA ASP A 127 -3.84 -7.81 -14.44
C ASP A 127 -4.38 -8.92 -13.53
N ASN A 128 -5.61 -9.41 -13.76
CA ASN A 128 -6.36 -10.29 -12.84
C ASN A 128 -6.57 -9.66 -11.44
N ALA A 129 -6.44 -8.33 -11.33
CA ALA A 129 -6.76 -7.64 -10.09
C ALA A 129 -8.27 -7.40 -10.00
N ILE A 130 -8.79 -7.71 -8.83
CA ILE A 130 -10.17 -7.48 -8.46
C ILE A 130 -10.19 -6.35 -7.45
N TRP A 131 -10.75 -5.22 -7.86
CA TRP A 131 -11.01 -4.09 -6.99
C TRP A 131 -12.35 -4.28 -6.30
N ILE A 132 -12.33 -4.27 -4.97
CA ILE A 132 -13.48 -4.47 -4.11
C ILE A 132 -13.71 -3.19 -3.32
N ARG A 133 -14.84 -2.54 -3.57
CA ARG A 133 -15.30 -1.38 -2.80
C ARG A 133 -16.36 -1.81 -1.81
N ILE A 134 -16.15 -1.47 -0.54
CA ILE A 134 -17.10 -1.76 0.54
C ILE A 134 -17.52 -0.45 1.21
N ALA A 135 -18.81 -0.16 1.17
CA ALA A 135 -19.43 0.87 2.00
C ALA A 135 -20.08 0.20 3.21
N TRP A 136 -19.70 0.65 4.40
CA TRP A 136 -20.17 0.10 5.67
C TRP A 136 -21.38 0.87 6.19
N GLY A 137 -22.40 0.15 6.63
CA GLY A 137 -23.50 0.67 7.43
C GLY A 137 -23.53 0.02 8.80
N THR A 138 -24.44 0.49 9.65
CA THR A 138 -24.77 -0.17 10.92
C THR A 138 -26.14 -0.84 10.79
N PRO A 139 -26.58 -1.67 11.75
CA PRO A 139 -27.93 -2.25 11.72
C PRO A 139 -29.04 -1.19 11.57
N PHE A 140 -28.80 0.04 12.05
CA PHE A 140 -29.77 1.13 12.07
C PHE A 140 -29.54 2.20 11.00
N THR A 141 -28.37 2.22 10.34
CA THR A 141 -28.00 3.26 9.38
C THR A 141 -27.67 2.68 8.01
N LYS A 142 -28.09 3.39 6.95
CA LYS A 142 -27.70 3.07 5.57
C LYS A 142 -26.17 3.12 5.39
N PRO A 143 -25.59 2.36 4.46
CA PRO A 143 -24.16 2.35 4.21
C PRO A 143 -23.62 3.72 3.80
N ASN A 144 -22.55 4.17 4.45
CA ASN A 144 -21.94 5.47 4.14
C ASN A 144 -21.05 5.36 2.88
N GLN A 145 -21.53 5.93 1.77
CA GLN A 145 -20.85 5.89 0.47
C GLN A 145 -19.60 6.80 0.41
N TYR A 146 -19.46 7.77 1.32
CA TYR A 146 -18.31 8.65 1.39
C TYR A 146 -17.14 8.06 2.20
N LYS A 147 -17.43 7.11 3.10
CA LYS A 147 -16.44 6.43 3.96
C LYS A 147 -16.31 4.96 3.58
N THR A 148 -15.73 4.72 2.40
CA THR A 148 -15.54 3.38 1.85
C THR A 148 -14.19 2.78 2.23
N SER A 149 -14.15 1.46 2.27
CA SER A 149 -12.92 0.67 2.32
C SER A 149 -12.67 0.02 0.97
N TYR A 150 -11.41 -0.12 0.61
CA TYR A 150 -10.98 -0.72 -0.64
C TYR A 150 -10.10 -1.93 -0.36
N ALA A 151 -10.32 -3.00 -1.11
CA ALA A 151 -9.42 -4.13 -1.18
C ALA A 151 -9.08 -4.43 -2.64
N VAL A 152 -7.80 -4.65 -2.93
CA VAL A 152 -7.32 -5.08 -4.24
C VAL A 152 -6.74 -6.47 -4.06
N TYR A 153 -7.36 -7.45 -4.70
CA TYR A 153 -6.96 -8.85 -4.63
C TYR A 153 -6.55 -9.36 -6.01
N HIS A 154 -5.41 -10.03 -6.07
CA HIS A 154 -4.90 -10.68 -7.29
C HIS A 154 -5.13 -12.17 -7.17
N SER A 155 -5.97 -12.75 -8.04
CA SER A 155 -6.38 -14.16 -7.96
C SER A 155 -5.21 -15.15 -7.98
N GLN A 156 -4.11 -14.78 -8.63
CA GLN A 156 -2.91 -15.62 -8.79
C GLN A 156 -1.93 -15.56 -7.61
N THR A 157 -2.16 -14.67 -6.63
CA THR A 157 -1.21 -14.45 -5.53
C THR A 157 -1.89 -14.49 -4.17
N PRO A 158 -1.18 -14.86 -3.10
CA PRO A 158 -1.74 -14.86 -1.74
C PRO A 158 -1.85 -13.45 -1.13
N TYR A 159 -1.58 -12.38 -1.88
CA TYR A 159 -1.51 -11.03 -1.34
C TYR A 159 -2.77 -10.21 -1.60
N VAL A 160 -3.17 -9.43 -0.60
CA VAL A 160 -4.29 -8.48 -0.67
C VAL A 160 -3.81 -7.11 -0.19
N PHE A 161 -4.17 -6.07 -0.93
CA PHE A 161 -3.89 -4.69 -0.56
C PHE A 161 -5.17 -4.05 -0.04
N ILE A 162 -5.18 -3.60 1.21
CA ILE A 162 -6.38 -3.03 1.83
C ILE A 162 -6.10 -1.58 2.22
N SER A 163 -6.96 -0.68 1.75
CA SER A 163 -7.08 0.69 2.26
C SER A 163 -8.27 0.73 3.22
N ALA A 164 -7.97 0.64 4.52
CA ALA A 164 -8.99 0.70 5.57
C ALA A 164 -9.57 2.11 5.69
N SER A 165 -10.90 2.19 5.80
CA SER A 165 -11.58 3.45 6.15
C SER A 165 -11.38 3.81 7.64
N VAL A 166 -11.92 4.95 8.05
CA VAL A 166 -11.88 5.44 9.44
C VAL A 166 -12.43 4.40 10.44
N LEU A 167 -13.35 3.54 10.00
CA LEU A 167 -13.94 2.45 10.79
C LEU A 167 -13.02 1.21 10.81
N LYS A 168 -11.93 1.29 11.58
CA LYS A 168 -10.99 0.17 11.78
C LYS A 168 -11.64 -1.08 12.40
N SER A 169 -12.79 -0.93 13.07
CA SER A 169 -13.55 -2.03 13.69
C SER A 169 -14.03 -3.08 12.69
N ASN A 170 -14.28 -2.70 11.44
CA ASN A 170 -14.85 -3.59 10.41
C ASN A 170 -13.76 -4.34 9.62
N LEU A 171 -12.49 -4.04 9.89
CA LEU A 171 -11.35 -4.65 9.21
C LEU A 171 -11.24 -6.15 9.48
N PRO A 172 -11.42 -6.68 10.71
CA PRO A 172 -11.41 -8.12 10.95
C PRO A 172 -12.49 -8.86 10.15
N LEU A 173 -13.69 -8.29 10.06
CA LEU A 173 -14.79 -8.86 9.27
C LEU A 173 -14.46 -8.88 7.77
N LEU A 174 -13.84 -7.81 7.24
CA LEU A 174 -13.36 -7.80 5.87
C LEU A 174 -12.31 -8.90 5.62
N CYS A 175 -11.33 -9.00 6.52
CA CYS A 175 -10.29 -10.02 6.47
C CYS A 175 -10.88 -11.44 6.48
N GLN A 176 -11.84 -11.72 7.38
CA GLN A 176 -12.56 -13.00 7.42
C GLN A 176 -13.33 -13.27 6.13
N ALA A 177 -14.05 -12.27 5.60
CA ALA A 177 -14.79 -12.41 4.35
C ALA A 177 -13.87 -12.74 3.16
N LEU A 178 -12.68 -12.14 3.12
CA LEU A 178 -11.66 -12.44 2.11
C LEU A 178 -11.22 -13.90 2.23
N VAL A 179 -10.77 -14.32 3.42
CA VAL A 179 -10.28 -15.68 3.70
C VAL A 179 -11.31 -16.75 3.35
N VAL A 180 -12.57 -16.57 3.78
CA VAL A 180 -13.67 -17.50 3.49
C VAL A 180 -13.99 -17.56 2.00
N ALA A 181 -13.97 -16.41 1.31
CA ALA A 181 -14.28 -16.37 -0.11
C ALA A 181 -13.16 -16.95 -0.98
N SER A 182 -11.90 -16.72 -0.60
CA SER A 182 -10.72 -17.20 -1.32
C SER A 182 -10.26 -18.61 -0.88
N LYS A 183 -10.90 -19.19 0.15
CA LYS A 183 -10.60 -20.50 0.74
C LYS A 183 -9.18 -20.63 1.29
N TYR A 184 -8.67 -19.55 1.88
CA TYR A 184 -7.43 -19.59 2.66
C TYR A 184 -7.79 -19.93 4.12
N GLN A 185 -6.78 -20.29 4.93
CA GLN A 185 -7.02 -20.56 6.36
C GLN A 185 -6.87 -19.33 7.23
N GLY A 186 -6.00 -18.40 6.84
CA GLY A 186 -5.70 -17.22 7.63
C GLY A 186 -5.23 -16.06 6.76
N ILE A 187 -5.25 -14.87 7.37
CA ILE A 187 -4.75 -13.63 6.77
C ILE A 187 -3.96 -12.86 7.83
N ARG A 188 -2.75 -12.46 7.47
CA ARG A 188 -1.84 -11.72 8.33
C ARG A 188 -1.54 -10.37 7.70
N GLN A 189 -1.64 -9.30 8.51
CA GLN A 189 -1.15 -8.00 8.10
C GLN A 189 0.38 -8.01 8.05
N MET A 190 0.95 -7.56 6.93
CA MET A 190 2.37 -7.32 6.80
C MET A 190 2.73 -5.94 7.36
N ASP A 191 3.96 -5.77 7.82
CA ASP A 191 4.49 -4.47 8.27
C ASP A 191 4.87 -3.56 7.09
N LEU A 192 4.11 -3.60 5.99
CA LEU A 192 4.33 -2.84 4.77
C LEU A 192 3.10 -1.98 4.46
N ARG A 193 3.30 -0.67 4.42
CA ARG A 193 2.26 0.31 4.07
C ARG A 193 2.83 1.42 3.20
N GLY A 194 2.05 1.93 2.27
CA GLY A 194 2.46 3.01 1.39
C GLY A 194 1.31 3.57 0.58
N HIS A 195 1.52 4.71 -0.05
CA HIS A 195 0.52 5.35 -0.90
C HIS A 195 0.54 4.80 -2.33
N CYS A 196 1.72 4.47 -2.86
CA CYS A 196 1.84 3.92 -4.21
C CYS A 196 1.54 2.42 -4.25
N LEU A 197 0.35 2.05 -4.72
CA LEU A 197 -0.08 0.65 -4.82
C LEU A 197 0.85 -0.17 -5.72
N ASP A 198 1.27 0.38 -6.87
CA ASP A 198 2.12 -0.36 -7.82
C ASP A 198 3.50 -0.64 -7.23
N SER A 199 4.11 0.32 -6.53
CA SER A 199 5.36 0.09 -5.81
C SER A 199 5.22 -0.94 -4.69
N LEU A 200 4.08 -1.01 -4.01
CA LEU A 200 3.81 -2.08 -3.04
C LEU A 200 3.67 -3.44 -3.73
N LYS A 201 3.02 -3.51 -4.90
CA LYS A 201 2.97 -4.73 -5.72
C LYS A 201 4.37 -5.16 -6.12
N ASP A 202 5.21 -4.22 -6.58
CA ASP A 202 6.58 -4.52 -7.00
C ASP A 202 7.40 -5.11 -5.85
N ILE A 203 7.36 -4.49 -4.67
CA ILE A 203 8.06 -4.97 -3.46
C ILE A 203 7.61 -6.40 -3.10
N VAL A 204 6.30 -6.63 -3.05
CA VAL A 204 5.73 -7.89 -2.57
C VAL A 204 5.87 -9.02 -3.57
N PHE A 205 5.69 -8.72 -4.86
CA PHE A 205 5.84 -9.68 -5.94
C PHE A 205 7.30 -9.86 -6.39
N LYS A 206 8.23 -9.07 -5.83
CA LYS A 206 9.64 -9.04 -6.21
C LYS A 206 9.85 -8.83 -7.72
N ARG A 207 9.01 -7.98 -8.33
CA ARG A 207 9.00 -7.72 -9.79
C ARG A 207 9.95 -6.61 -10.24
N TYR A 208 10.56 -5.89 -9.30
CA TYR A 208 11.57 -4.86 -9.58
C TYR A 208 12.94 -5.54 -9.65
N ASN A 209 13.81 -5.03 -10.53
CA ASN A 209 15.11 -5.60 -10.87
C ASN A 209 16.03 -5.70 -9.65
N GLN A 210 15.90 -6.77 -8.89
CA GLN A 210 16.82 -7.14 -7.82
C GLN A 210 17.48 -8.44 -8.20
N ASN A 211 18.58 -8.32 -8.94
CA ASN A 211 19.62 -9.33 -8.89
C ASN A 211 20.31 -9.18 -7.53
N PHE A 212 19.67 -9.65 -6.45
CA PHE A 212 20.38 -9.76 -5.20
C PHE A 212 21.49 -10.79 -5.40
N PRO A 213 22.77 -10.45 -5.22
CA PRO A 213 23.72 -11.48 -4.86
C PRO A 213 23.19 -12.10 -3.56
N THR A 214 22.92 -13.41 -3.57
CA THR A 214 22.43 -14.20 -2.43
C THR A 214 23.43 -14.30 -1.28
N TYR A 215 24.35 -13.34 -1.18
CA TYR A 215 25.47 -13.31 -0.27
C TYR A 215 25.52 -11.93 0.37
N CYS A 216 25.05 -11.83 1.62
CA CYS A 216 25.40 -10.69 2.46
C CYS A 216 26.93 -10.66 2.57
N PRO A 217 27.64 -9.60 2.12
CA PRO A 217 29.06 -9.50 2.39
C PRO A 217 29.22 -9.40 3.92
N ARG A 218 30.16 -10.18 4.47
CA ARG A 218 30.55 -10.04 5.88
C ARG A 218 30.99 -8.59 6.14
N PRO A 219 30.77 -8.03 7.34
CA PRO A 219 31.20 -6.68 7.65
C PRO A 219 32.71 -6.59 7.46
N LEU A 220 33.18 -5.78 6.51
CA LEU A 220 34.60 -5.51 6.35
C LEU A 220 35.03 -4.57 7.47
N GLN A 221 36.03 -4.99 8.24
CA GLN A 221 36.64 -4.22 9.33
C GLN A 221 37.13 -2.86 8.81
N GLU A 222 36.70 -1.80 9.48
CA GLU A 222 37.27 -0.46 9.33
C GLU A 222 38.78 -0.50 9.60
N ARG A 223 39.58 -0.18 8.59
CA ARG A 223 41.02 0.04 8.74
C ARG A 223 41.26 1.54 8.75
N ASN A 224 41.50 2.08 9.94
CA ASN A 224 41.89 3.47 10.15
C ASN A 224 43.26 3.74 9.49
N VAL A 225 43.34 4.73 8.59
CA VAL A 225 44.60 5.35 8.17
C VAL A 225 44.40 6.88 8.15
N ALA A 226 45.29 7.59 8.85
CA ALA A 226 45.28 9.06 8.97
C ALA A 226 45.85 9.75 7.72
N PRO A 227 45.52 11.03 7.45
CA PRO A 227 45.74 11.65 6.15
C PRO A 227 47.06 12.43 6.08
N GLU A 228 47.76 12.36 4.94
CA GLU A 228 48.70 13.40 4.50
C GLU A 228 48.23 13.94 3.15
N THR A 229 48.19 15.28 3.03
CA THR A 229 47.70 15.97 1.83
C THR A 229 48.71 15.92 0.68
N ASP A 230 48.35 15.23 -0.40
CA ASP A 230 49.16 15.08 -1.61
C ASP A 230 48.25 14.77 -2.83
N VAL A 231 48.76 14.83 -4.06
CA VAL A 231 48.02 14.52 -5.33
C VAL A 231 47.35 13.13 -5.30
N ARG A 232 47.79 12.27 -4.37
CA ARG A 232 47.17 11.00 -3.96
C ARG A 232 45.72 11.15 -3.46
N ILE A 233 45.32 12.29 -2.91
CA ILE A 233 43.93 12.57 -2.48
C ILE A 233 42.97 12.47 -3.66
N VAL A 234 43.36 12.94 -4.86
CA VAL A 234 42.46 12.88 -6.02
C VAL A 234 42.23 11.42 -6.43
N TYR A 235 43.26 10.60 -6.40
CA TYR A 235 43.16 9.17 -6.70
C TYR A 235 42.44 8.37 -5.60
N GLU A 236 42.69 8.66 -4.32
CA GLU A 236 41.98 8.06 -3.19
C GLU A 236 40.49 8.43 -3.21
N HIS A 237 40.17 9.68 -3.52
CA HIS A 237 38.79 10.13 -3.65
C HIS A 237 38.08 9.49 -4.85
N ILE A 238 38.78 9.25 -5.96
CA ILE A 238 38.24 8.48 -7.11
C ILE A 238 38.01 7.01 -6.71
N ASN A 239 38.97 6.36 -6.06
CA ASN A 239 38.87 4.96 -5.65
C ASN A 239 37.77 4.76 -4.61
N GLU A 240 37.67 5.66 -3.64
CA GLU A 240 36.64 5.62 -2.61
C GLU A 240 35.26 5.89 -3.20
N LYS A 241 35.13 6.87 -4.10
CA LYS A 241 33.89 7.11 -4.84
C LYS A 241 33.48 5.88 -5.66
N GLN A 242 34.43 5.22 -6.32
CA GLN A 242 34.16 3.97 -7.04
C GLN A 242 33.75 2.83 -6.10
N ARG A 243 34.38 2.72 -4.93
CA ARG A 243 34.03 1.73 -3.89
C ARG A 243 32.59 1.95 -3.40
N ILE A 244 32.24 3.18 -3.07
CA ILE A 244 30.89 3.57 -2.63
C ILE A 244 29.87 3.25 -3.72
N LEU A 245 30.15 3.58 -4.98
CA LEU A 245 29.26 3.27 -6.10
C LEU A 245 29.03 1.76 -6.24
N ARG A 246 30.08 0.93 -6.21
CA ARG A 246 29.96 -0.53 -6.29
C ARG A 246 29.10 -1.10 -5.15
N LEU A 247 29.39 -0.71 -3.91
CA LEU A 247 28.60 -1.17 -2.75
C LEU A 247 27.13 -0.73 -2.84
N ASN A 248 26.88 0.49 -3.31
CA ASN A 248 25.53 1.00 -3.47
C ASN A 248 24.75 0.25 -4.57
N GLN A 249 25.44 -0.11 -5.66
CA GLN A 249 24.89 -0.95 -6.74
C GLN A 249 24.61 -2.38 -6.28
N GLU A 250 25.48 -2.97 -5.47
CA GLU A 250 25.25 -4.30 -4.89
C GLU A 250 23.99 -4.33 -4.01
N VAL A 251 23.74 -3.26 -3.26
CA VAL A 251 22.63 -3.19 -2.30
C VAL A 251 21.31 -2.81 -2.96
N PHE A 252 21.28 -1.76 -3.78
CA PHE A 252 20.04 -1.23 -4.37
C PHE A 252 19.83 -1.66 -5.82
N SER A 253 20.82 -2.25 -6.49
CA SER A 253 20.83 -2.47 -7.94
C SER A 253 20.81 -1.17 -8.76
N ASP A 254 21.11 -1.28 -10.06
CA ASP A 254 21.16 -0.12 -10.96
C ASP A 254 19.77 0.43 -11.33
N GLY A 255 18.72 -0.37 -11.15
CA GLY A 255 17.35 0.02 -11.51
C GLY A 255 16.72 1.10 -10.61
N PRO A 256 15.61 1.68 -11.09
CA PRO A 256 14.79 2.58 -10.27
C PRO A 256 14.18 1.82 -9.10
N GLN A 257 14.16 2.46 -7.92
CA GLN A 257 13.60 1.87 -6.71
C GLN A 257 12.08 2.10 -6.62
N PRO A 258 11.34 1.15 -6.03
CA PRO A 258 9.92 1.32 -5.79
C PRO A 258 9.66 2.51 -4.86
N LYS A 259 8.60 3.28 -5.15
CA LYS A 259 8.25 4.48 -4.39
C LYS A 259 7.71 4.08 -3.03
N LEU A 260 8.42 4.49 -1.98
CA LEU A 260 8.00 4.34 -0.61
C LEU A 260 8.18 5.67 0.11
N GLU A 261 7.16 6.14 0.81
CA GLU A 261 7.19 7.50 1.37
C GLU A 261 7.82 7.58 2.75
N PHE A 262 7.79 6.49 3.51
CA PHE A 262 8.28 6.50 4.88
C PHE A 262 8.69 5.12 5.36
N ALA A 263 9.56 5.10 6.38
CA ALA A 263 9.90 3.95 7.18
C ALA A 263 9.95 4.33 8.66
N GLN A 264 9.44 3.47 9.53
CA GLN A 264 9.30 3.74 10.96
C GLN A 264 9.94 2.62 11.79
N TYR A 265 10.84 2.99 12.68
CA TYR A 265 11.53 2.10 13.61
C TYR A 265 11.13 2.45 15.03
N LYS A 266 10.44 1.52 15.70
CA LYS A 266 10.08 1.62 17.11
C LYS A 266 11.02 0.72 17.91
N LEU A 267 11.92 1.33 18.67
CA LEU A 267 12.83 0.66 19.58
C LEU A 267 12.19 0.60 20.97
N GLU A 268 12.10 -0.59 21.56
CA GLU A 268 11.66 -0.81 22.94
C GLU A 268 12.67 -1.77 23.59
N THR A 269 13.67 -1.22 24.28
CA THR A 269 14.78 -2.01 24.88
C THR A 269 14.95 -1.66 26.35
N MET A 270 15.36 -2.64 27.15
CA MET A 270 15.73 -2.38 28.55
C MET A 270 17.15 -1.84 28.62
N PHE A 271 17.40 -0.84 29.47
CA PHE A 271 18.77 -0.42 29.74
C PHE A 271 19.50 -1.55 30.48
N LYS A 272 20.58 -2.07 29.90
CA LYS A 272 21.43 -3.08 30.54
C LYS A 272 22.50 -2.36 31.35
N SER A 273 22.19 -1.94 32.59
CA SER A 273 23.23 -1.52 33.54
C SER A 273 23.91 -2.73 34.18
N ASP A 274 25.16 -2.55 34.62
CA ASP A 274 25.83 -3.49 35.52
C ASP A 274 24.95 -3.64 36.79
N PRO A 275 24.64 -4.86 37.27
CA PRO A 275 23.80 -5.11 38.45
C PRO A 275 24.18 -4.31 39.71
N LYS A 276 25.41 -3.78 39.77
CA LYS A 276 25.93 -2.97 40.89
C LYS A 276 25.53 -1.49 40.82
N MET A 277 25.15 -0.99 39.66
CA MET A 277 24.72 0.39 39.43
C MET A 277 23.19 0.40 39.26
N ASN A 278 22.47 0.34 40.38
CA ASN A 278 21.00 0.50 40.48
C ASN A 278 20.58 1.95 40.18
N VAL A 279 20.98 2.52 39.04
CA VAL A 279 20.78 3.94 38.72
C VAL A 279 19.70 4.17 37.66
N LEU A 280 19.24 3.13 36.96
CA LEU A 280 18.15 3.21 35.99
C LEU A 280 17.15 2.09 36.23
N ASP A 281 16.15 2.40 37.06
CA ASP A 281 15.01 1.54 37.34
C ASP A 281 14.26 1.17 36.05
N LYS A 282 14.16 -0.14 35.81
CA LYS A 282 13.07 -0.98 35.23
C LYS A 282 12.20 -0.50 34.05
N ASP A 283 12.31 0.72 33.57
CA ASP A 283 11.48 1.24 32.49
C ASP A 283 12.15 1.01 31.13
N PRO A 284 11.41 0.47 30.14
CA PRO A 284 11.95 0.27 28.81
C PRO A 284 12.24 1.61 28.15
N PHE A 285 13.45 1.76 27.60
CA PHE A 285 13.79 2.85 26.70
C PHE A 285 12.96 2.72 25.42
N ARG A 286 12.18 3.76 25.12
CA ARG A 286 11.31 3.82 23.95
C ARG A 286 11.80 4.91 23.02
N CYS A 287 12.26 4.53 21.83
CA CYS A 287 12.65 5.48 20.80
C CYS A 287 11.86 5.21 19.52
N LEU A 288 11.45 6.28 18.85
CA LEU A 288 10.73 6.22 17.58
C LEU A 288 11.50 7.04 16.54
N VAL A 289 12.03 6.36 15.54
CA VAL A 289 12.68 7.00 14.39
C VAL A 289 11.76 6.84 13.18
N LYS A 290 11.42 7.95 12.53
CA LYS A 290 10.60 7.95 11.31
C LYS A 290 11.34 8.70 10.20
N PHE A 291 11.65 7.99 9.13
CA PHE A 291 12.15 8.57 7.88
C PHE A 291 10.97 8.89 6.98
N SER A 292 11.00 10.04 6.30
CA SER A 292 9.95 10.47 5.37
C SER A 292 10.60 11.16 4.17
N SER A 293 10.20 10.77 2.97
CA SER A 293 10.66 11.34 1.69
C SER A 293 9.63 11.01 0.60
N PRO A 294 9.46 11.82 -0.46
CA PRO A 294 8.63 11.43 -1.60
C PRO A 294 9.04 10.09 -2.23
N ASN A 295 10.33 9.76 -2.19
CA ASN A 295 10.84 8.43 -2.55
C ASN A 295 12.03 8.06 -1.64
N LEU A 296 11.71 7.46 -0.50
CA LEU A 296 12.66 7.10 0.54
C LEU A 296 13.77 6.17 0.03
N LEU A 297 13.44 5.17 -0.79
CA LEU A 297 14.45 4.19 -1.25
C LEU A 297 15.46 4.83 -2.21
N GLU A 298 15.01 5.73 -3.10
CA GLU A 298 15.93 6.52 -3.93
C GLU A 298 16.74 7.51 -3.09
N SER A 299 16.13 8.13 -2.08
CA SER A 299 16.87 9.00 -1.16
C SER A 299 17.95 8.23 -0.41
N LEU A 300 17.65 7.02 0.08
CA LEU A 300 18.64 6.16 0.74
C LEU A 300 19.76 5.76 -0.22
N LYS A 301 19.42 5.38 -1.46
CA LYS A 301 20.40 5.09 -2.52
C LYS A 301 21.34 6.29 -2.80
N SER A 302 20.87 7.53 -2.67
CA SER A 302 21.70 8.71 -2.95
C SER A 302 22.52 9.22 -1.76
N LEU A 303 22.25 8.80 -0.52
CA LEU A 303 22.95 9.29 0.68
C LEU A 303 24.46 9.05 0.66
N ALA A 304 24.87 7.80 0.40
CA ALA A 304 26.29 7.44 0.43
C ALA A 304 27.08 8.08 -0.73
N PRO A 305 26.61 8.07 -2.00
CA PRO A 305 27.27 8.79 -3.08
C PRO A 305 27.36 10.31 -2.89
N ALA A 306 26.42 10.90 -2.12
CA ALA A 306 26.42 12.32 -1.79
C ALA A 306 27.34 12.67 -0.61
N GLY A 307 27.99 11.70 0.04
CA GLY A 307 28.84 11.91 1.22
C GLY A 307 28.07 12.26 2.49
N MET A 308 26.76 12.01 2.53
CA MET A 308 25.89 12.31 3.68
C MET A 308 25.81 11.17 4.69
N ALA A 309 26.28 9.98 4.32
CA ALA A 309 26.32 8.79 5.15
C ALA A 309 27.45 7.87 4.72
N ASP A 310 28.00 7.12 5.67
CA ASP A 310 29.08 6.17 5.40
C ASP A 310 28.56 4.93 4.64
N ALA A 311 29.41 4.41 3.75
CA ALA A 311 29.14 3.18 3.01
C ALA A 311 29.88 1.99 3.65
N PRO A 312 29.20 0.84 3.89
CA PRO A 312 27.84 0.51 3.46
C PRO A 312 26.75 1.06 4.39
N LEU A 313 25.59 1.40 3.82
CA LEU A 313 24.44 1.83 4.59
C LEU A 313 23.94 0.71 5.52
N SER A 314 23.38 1.11 6.66
CA SER A 314 22.90 0.17 7.68
C SER A 314 21.94 -0.87 7.10
N PRO A 315 22.12 -2.17 7.42
CA PRO A 315 21.22 -3.25 7.02
C PRO A 315 19.75 -3.03 7.40
N LEU A 316 19.49 -2.24 8.43
CA LEU A 316 18.14 -1.88 8.83
C LEU A 316 17.42 -1.12 7.73
N LEU A 317 18.12 -0.18 7.07
CA LEU A 317 17.58 0.66 6.00
C LEU A 317 17.53 -0.09 4.67
N THR A 318 18.53 -0.91 4.39
CA THR A 318 18.67 -1.60 3.09
C THR A 318 17.79 -2.84 2.97
N CYS A 319 17.36 -3.44 4.09
CA CYS A 319 16.51 -4.63 4.08
C CYS A 319 15.00 -4.36 3.88
N ILE A 320 14.56 -3.10 3.82
CA ILE A 320 13.15 -2.71 3.61
C ILE A 320 12.51 -3.44 2.41
N PRO A 321 13.09 -3.35 1.19
CA PRO A 321 12.59 -4.07 0.03
C PRO A 321 12.66 -5.60 0.20
N GLN A 322 13.79 -6.11 0.69
CA GLN A 322 14.02 -7.56 0.88
C GLN A 322 13.01 -8.22 1.81
N LYS A 323 12.72 -7.57 2.94
CA LYS A 323 11.81 -8.08 3.96
C LYS A 323 10.36 -7.72 3.68
N ALA A 324 10.10 -6.86 2.68
CA ALA A 324 8.81 -6.26 2.40
C ALA A 324 8.19 -5.67 3.69
N ARG A 325 8.94 -4.80 4.39
CA ARG A 325 8.51 -4.14 5.63
C ARG A 325 9.06 -2.72 5.71
N ASN A 326 8.21 -1.77 6.11
CA ASN A 326 8.61 -0.41 6.44
C ASN A 326 8.21 0.02 7.86
N TYR A 327 7.54 -0.84 8.62
CA TYR A 327 7.39 -0.70 10.06
C TYR A 327 8.24 -1.75 10.77
N PHE A 328 9.14 -1.31 11.64
CA PHE A 328 9.99 -2.18 12.42
C PHE A 328 9.73 -1.96 13.90
N LYS A 329 9.50 -3.05 14.63
CA LYS A 329 9.48 -3.06 16.09
C LYS A 329 10.69 -3.87 16.56
N ILE A 330 11.65 -3.18 17.17
CA ILE A 330 12.87 -3.78 17.68
C ILE A 330 12.70 -3.91 19.19
N ARG A 331 12.70 -5.15 19.68
CA ARG A 331 12.54 -5.52 21.08
C ARG A 331 13.61 -6.50 21.51
N ASP A 332 13.92 -6.52 22.79
CA ASP A 332 14.80 -7.55 23.36
C ASP A 332 14.18 -8.95 23.19
N LYS A 333 15.01 -9.92 22.80
CA LYS A 333 14.65 -11.32 22.48
C LYS A 333 13.91 -12.07 23.59
N ASN A 334 13.86 -11.52 24.80
CA ASN A 334 13.29 -12.17 26.00
C ASN A 334 11.80 -11.84 26.24
N SER A 335 11.14 -11.15 25.30
CA SER A 335 9.72 -10.77 25.43
C SER A 335 8.84 -11.49 24.40
N SER A 336 8.76 -12.81 24.50
CA SER A 336 7.81 -13.62 23.73
C SER A 336 6.39 -13.44 24.29
N PHE A 337 5.54 -12.70 23.58
CA PHE A 337 4.09 -12.85 23.64
C PHE A 337 3.55 -13.06 22.21
N PRO A 338 2.49 -13.87 22.04
CA PRO A 338 2.06 -14.35 20.74
C PRO A 338 1.65 -13.18 19.85
N GLU A 339 2.17 -13.17 18.61
CA GLU A 339 1.64 -12.35 17.55
C GLU A 339 0.13 -12.59 17.48
N SER A 340 -0.65 -11.51 17.48
CA SER A 340 -2.10 -11.53 17.37
C SER A 340 -2.50 -12.12 16.02
N LEU A 341 -2.51 -13.44 15.95
CA LEU A 341 -3.24 -14.24 14.99
C LEU A 341 -4.72 -13.95 15.24
N VAL A 342 -5.36 -13.27 14.30
CA VAL A 342 -6.81 -13.35 14.19
C VAL A 342 -7.09 -14.66 13.47
N ILE A 343 -7.15 -15.74 14.24
CA ILE A 343 -7.74 -17.00 13.82
C ILE A 343 -9.27 -16.82 13.94
N PRO A 344 -10.07 -17.37 13.00
CA PRO A 344 -11.53 -17.29 13.04
C PRO A 344 -12.16 -17.76 14.35
#